data_AF-A0A965GSR5-F1
#
_entry.id   AF-A0A965GSR5-F1
#
_cell.length_a   1.000
_cell.length_b   1.000
_cell.length_c   1.000
_cell.angle_alpha   90.00
_cell.angle_beta   90.00
_cell.angle_gamma   90.00
#
_symmetry.space_group_name_H-M   'P 1'
#
loop_
_entity.id
_entity.type
_entity.pdbx_description
1 polymer ?
#
loop_
_entity_poly.entity_id
_entity_poly.type
_entity_poly.pdbx_seq_one_letter_code
_entity_poly.pdbx_strand_id
1 'polypeptide(L)'
;WLAWVPHSLQSFWHYHMDIYQFHVNLHASHPYASNPLTWPFMLRPTSFFWDQRATDCFGDTPTAECVSAITPLGNPLIWWAAVLAIGVLIASWFRTRDKMTTLISLGLIAGYVPWLALTNRTVFEFYVIAFEPWLILLLVAGLRSWFRNTESKRLTANLIGGFVILVLAASAFFYPVWVGHWISYEHWQWRMWLPSWI
;
A
#
# COMPACT_ATOMS: atom_id res chain seq x y z
N TRP A 1 -35.98 -13.09 -26.27
CA TRP A 1 -36.04 -11.62 -26.17
C TRP A 1 -34.82 -10.89 -26.75
N LEU A 2 -33.69 -11.57 -27.08
CA LEU A 2 -32.52 -10.96 -27.76
C LEU A 2 -31.96 -11.83 -28.89
N ALA A 3 -32.81 -12.60 -29.60
CA ALA A 3 -32.37 -13.57 -30.62
C ALA A 3 -31.60 -12.95 -31.81
N TRP A 4 -31.70 -11.64 -32.01
CA TRP A 4 -31.00 -10.89 -33.06
C TRP A 4 -29.56 -10.49 -32.69
N VAL A 5 -29.18 -10.58 -31.41
CA VAL A 5 -27.82 -10.24 -30.95
C VAL A 5 -26.89 -11.42 -31.26
N PRO A 6 -25.71 -11.21 -31.87
CA PRO A 6 -24.73 -12.28 -32.09
C PRO A 6 -24.41 -13.05 -30.80
N HIS A 7 -24.32 -14.38 -30.88
CA HIS A 7 -24.03 -15.23 -29.72
C HIS A 7 -22.74 -14.83 -29.00
N SER A 8 -21.72 -14.37 -29.73
CA SER A 8 -20.47 -13.88 -29.14
C SER A 8 -20.68 -12.70 -28.18
N LEU A 9 -21.54 -11.74 -28.54
CA LEU A 9 -21.84 -10.59 -27.68
C LEU A 9 -22.70 -10.99 -26.48
N GLN A 10 -23.62 -11.94 -26.65
CA GLN A 10 -24.40 -12.49 -25.54
C GLN A 10 -23.49 -13.22 -24.54
N SER A 11 -22.59 -14.08 -25.03
CA SER A 11 -21.61 -14.79 -24.19
C SER A 11 -20.67 -13.82 -23.48
N PHE A 12 -20.20 -12.78 -24.17
CA PHE A 12 -19.35 -11.75 -23.57
C PHE A 12 -20.07 -10.99 -22.45
N TRP A 13 -21.33 -10.61 -22.67
CA TRP A 13 -22.16 -9.96 -21.65
C TRP A 13 -22.40 -10.88 -20.46
N HIS A 14 -22.78 -12.13 -20.70
CA HIS A 14 -23.00 -13.12 -19.65
C HIS A 14 -21.74 -13.32 -18.81
N TYR A 15 -20.58 -13.45 -19.46
CA TYR A 15 -19.29 -13.58 -18.79
C TYR A 15 -18.97 -12.38 -17.88
N HIS A 16 -19.21 -11.15 -18.34
CA HIS A 16 -19.02 -9.95 -17.50
C HIS A 16 -20.01 -9.87 -16.35
N MET A 17 -21.24 -10.30 -16.56
CA MET A 17 -22.24 -10.38 -15.50
C MET A 17 -21.82 -11.40 -14.44
N ASP A 18 -21.33 -12.57 -14.84
CA ASP A 18 -20.82 -13.59 -13.91
C ASP A 18 -19.63 -13.08 -13.11
N ILE A 19 -18.66 -12.41 -13.77
CA ILE A 19 -17.54 -11.75 -13.10
C ILE A 19 -18.05 -10.74 -12.08
N TYR A 20 -18.95 -9.84 -12.48
CA TYR A 20 -19.47 -8.79 -11.60
C TYR A 20 -20.18 -9.41 -10.39
N GLN A 21 -21.08 -10.37 -10.61
CA GLN A 21 -21.85 -11.04 -9.56
C GLN A 21 -20.93 -11.78 -8.57
N PHE A 22 -19.87 -12.43 -9.05
CA PHE A 22 -18.87 -13.02 -8.16
C PHE A 22 -18.18 -11.96 -7.29
N HIS A 23 -17.70 -10.86 -7.89
CA HIS A 23 -16.89 -9.85 -7.19
C HIS A 23 -17.68 -9.03 -6.16
N VAL A 24 -18.97 -8.79 -6.40
CA VAL A 24 -19.81 -8.03 -5.44
C VAL A 24 -20.35 -8.90 -4.31
N ASN A 25 -20.44 -10.22 -4.50
CA ASN A 25 -21.01 -11.15 -3.50
C ASN A 25 -19.95 -12.05 -2.81
N LEU A 26 -18.65 -11.79 -2.98
CA LEU A 26 -17.60 -12.56 -2.31
C LEU A 26 -17.48 -12.18 -0.83
N HIS A 27 -18.22 -12.89 0.02
CA HIS A 27 -18.22 -12.75 1.48
C HIS A 27 -17.70 -14.03 2.14
N ALA A 28 -16.39 -14.21 2.11
CA ALA A 28 -15.69 -15.32 2.77
C ALA A 28 -14.90 -14.82 3.98
N SER A 29 -15.05 -15.47 5.14
CA SER A 29 -14.21 -15.13 6.30
C SER A 29 -12.74 -15.43 5.98
N HIS A 30 -11.85 -14.48 6.25
CA HIS A 30 -10.41 -14.67 6.04
C HIS A 30 -9.59 -13.96 7.14
N PRO A 31 -8.59 -14.62 7.77
CA PRO A 31 -7.81 -14.03 8.86
C PRO A 31 -7.07 -12.74 8.51
N TYR A 32 -6.66 -12.58 7.25
CA TYR A 32 -5.99 -11.37 6.76
C TYR A 32 -6.90 -10.37 6.05
N ALA A 33 -8.22 -10.55 6.08
CA ALA A 33 -9.12 -9.55 5.53
C ALA A 33 -8.96 -8.21 6.27
N SER A 34 -8.88 -7.11 5.54
CA SER A 34 -8.71 -5.77 6.08
C SER A 34 -9.78 -4.82 5.55
N ASN A 35 -10.12 -3.80 6.32
CA ASN A 35 -11.13 -2.83 5.93
C ASN A 35 -10.48 -1.73 5.07
N PRO A 36 -11.05 -1.35 3.91
CA PRO A 36 -10.52 -0.26 3.08
C PRO A 36 -10.24 1.05 3.84
N LEU A 37 -11.01 1.35 4.88
CA LEU A 37 -10.81 2.52 5.73
C LEU A 37 -9.47 2.53 6.47
N THR A 38 -8.87 1.36 6.70
CA THR A 38 -7.59 1.24 7.41
C THR A 38 -6.38 1.28 6.49
N TRP A 39 -6.57 1.12 5.18
CA TRP A 39 -5.50 1.00 4.20
C TRP A 39 -4.58 2.23 4.12
N PRO A 40 -5.09 3.48 4.19
CA PRO A 40 -4.20 4.64 4.20
C PRO A 40 -3.23 4.66 5.38
N PHE A 41 -3.48 3.90 6.44
CA PHE A 41 -2.65 3.87 7.64
C PHE A 41 -1.78 2.62 7.76
N MET A 42 -1.85 1.72 6.78
CA MET A 42 -1.15 0.42 6.77
C MET A 42 -1.39 -0.40 8.04
N LEU A 43 -2.62 -0.49 8.52
CA LEU A 43 -2.86 -1.13 9.82
C LEU A 43 -2.85 -2.66 9.74
N ARG A 44 -3.13 -3.26 8.59
CA ARG A 44 -3.31 -4.71 8.50
C ARG A 44 -2.81 -5.26 7.16
N PRO A 45 -1.48 -5.40 7.01
CA PRO A 45 -0.90 -6.02 5.84
C PRO A 45 -1.33 -7.50 5.73
N THR A 46 -1.39 -8.01 4.51
CA THR A 46 -1.83 -9.38 4.23
C THR A 46 -0.63 -10.33 4.24
N SER A 47 -0.62 -11.40 5.03
CA SER A 47 0.44 -12.41 4.88
C SER A 47 0.27 -13.17 3.56
N PHE A 48 1.25 -13.08 2.66
CA PHE A 48 1.26 -13.81 1.38
C PHE A 48 1.94 -15.17 1.50
N PHE A 49 2.93 -15.26 2.39
CA PHE A 49 3.68 -16.48 2.61
C PHE A 49 4.17 -16.53 4.06
N TRP A 50 4.17 -17.72 4.63
CA TRP A 50 4.71 -18.01 5.95
C TRP A 50 5.25 -19.43 5.97
N ASP A 51 6.49 -19.58 6.39
CA ASP A 51 7.13 -20.87 6.64
C ASP A 51 8.11 -20.76 7.81
N GLN A 52 8.35 -21.89 8.47
CA GLN A 52 9.16 -21.98 9.68
C GLN A 52 10.09 -23.19 9.63
N ARG A 53 11.31 -23.02 10.15
CA ARG A 53 12.27 -24.11 10.32
C ARG A 53 13.13 -23.93 11.57
N ALA A 54 13.77 -25.00 12.00
CA ALA A 54 14.50 -25.03 13.26
C ALA A 54 15.86 -24.31 13.22
N THR A 55 16.53 -24.27 12.07
CA THR A 55 17.89 -23.71 11.92
C THR A 55 18.11 -23.20 10.49
N ASP A 56 19.30 -22.66 10.21
CA ASP A 56 19.76 -22.18 8.89
C ASP A 56 19.15 -20.82 8.49
N CYS A 57 19.21 -19.81 9.35
CA CYS A 57 18.77 -18.46 8.98
C CYS A 57 19.77 -17.36 9.33
N PHE A 58 19.54 -16.18 8.78
CA PHE A 58 20.30 -15.00 9.20
C PHE A 58 19.93 -14.63 10.64
N GLY A 59 20.94 -14.46 11.49
CA GLY A 59 20.74 -14.21 12.92
C GLY A 59 20.36 -15.47 13.72
N ASP A 60 20.64 -16.66 13.16
CA ASP A 60 20.40 -17.94 13.84
C ASP A 60 21.27 -18.05 15.11
N THR A 61 20.65 -18.53 16.18
CA THR A 61 21.29 -18.90 17.44
C THR A 61 20.81 -20.31 17.80
N PRO A 62 21.50 -21.08 18.65
CA PRO A 62 21.15 -22.48 18.91
C PRO A 62 19.70 -22.76 19.36
N THR A 63 18.96 -21.72 19.75
CA THR A 63 17.55 -21.78 20.19
C THR A 63 16.61 -20.92 19.34
N ALA A 64 17.08 -20.32 18.25
CA ALA A 64 16.25 -19.44 17.43
C ALA A 64 15.35 -20.25 16.49
N GLU A 65 14.07 -19.91 16.44
CA GLU A 65 13.19 -20.36 15.37
C GLU A 65 13.39 -19.48 14.14
N CYS A 66 13.58 -20.09 12.98
CA CYS A 66 13.74 -19.37 11.72
C CYS A 66 12.40 -19.23 11.01
N VAL A 67 12.13 -18.05 10.45
CA VAL A 67 10.92 -17.71 9.71
C VAL A 67 11.29 -17.21 8.32
N SER A 68 10.49 -17.60 7.33
CA SER A 68 10.41 -16.92 6.05
C SER A 68 8.98 -16.44 5.84
N ALA A 69 8.82 -15.14 5.56
CA ALA A 69 7.52 -14.54 5.35
C ALA A 69 7.57 -13.57 4.16
N ILE A 70 6.50 -13.54 3.38
CA ILE A 70 6.27 -12.50 2.37
C ILE A 70 5.07 -11.68 2.83
N THR A 71 5.33 -10.42 3.17
CA THR A 71 4.32 -9.46 3.59
C THR A 71 4.38 -8.27 2.63
N PRO A 72 3.34 -8.01 1.82
CA PRO A 72 3.22 -6.87 0.91
C PRO A 72 2.93 -5.60 1.71
N LEU A 73 3.90 -5.20 2.52
CA LEU A 73 3.90 -3.98 3.32
C LEU A 73 4.64 -2.90 2.52
N GLY A 74 4.02 -1.76 2.28
CA GLY A 74 4.72 -0.60 1.70
C GLY A 74 5.89 -0.14 2.58
N ASN A 75 6.77 0.74 2.06
CA ASN A 75 7.77 1.39 2.92
C ASN A 75 7.04 2.37 3.86
N PRO A 76 7.04 2.16 5.21
CA PRO A 76 6.21 2.96 6.11
C PRO A 76 6.57 4.45 6.10
N LEU A 77 7.85 4.78 5.87
CA LEU A 77 8.31 6.18 5.81
C LEU A 77 7.77 6.89 4.57
N ILE A 78 7.77 6.23 3.41
CA ILE A 78 7.14 6.77 2.19
C ILE A 78 5.65 6.94 2.44
N TRP A 79 5.01 5.90 2.95
CA TRP A 79 3.56 5.85 3.06
C TRP A 79 3.01 6.92 4.02
N TRP A 80 3.53 6.96 5.25
CA TRP A 80 3.07 7.94 6.24
C TRP A 80 3.43 9.37 5.84
N ALA A 81 4.60 9.59 5.23
CA ALA A 81 4.93 10.90 4.68
C ALA A 81 3.96 11.32 3.55
N ALA A 82 3.54 10.38 2.71
CA ALA A 82 2.58 10.66 1.65
C ALA A 82 1.19 10.99 2.21
N VAL A 83 0.71 10.27 3.23
CA VAL A 83 -0.56 10.58 3.92
C VAL A 83 -0.53 11.99 4.51
N LEU A 84 0.58 12.37 5.14
CA LEU A 84 0.78 13.75 5.62
C LEU A 84 0.80 14.76 4.46
N ALA A 85 1.51 14.44 3.37
CA ALA A 85 1.59 15.30 2.18
C ALA A 85 0.21 15.50 1.53
N ILE A 86 -0.64 14.47 1.49
CA ILE A 86 -2.02 14.54 1.01
C ILE A 86 -2.80 15.60 1.80
N GLY A 87 -2.73 15.56 3.13
CA GLY A 87 -3.41 16.56 3.98
C GLY A 87 -2.95 17.99 3.70
N VAL A 88 -1.63 18.21 3.59
CA VAL A 88 -1.05 19.53 3.30
C VAL A 88 -1.44 20.02 1.90
N LEU A 89 -1.35 19.16 0.89
CA LEU A 89 -1.65 19.51 -0.50
C LEU A 89 -3.14 19.78 -0.70
N ILE A 90 -4.04 19.00 -0.07
CA ILE A 90 -5.48 19.25 -0.10
C ILE A 90 -5.80 20.59 0.56
N ALA A 91 -5.21 20.89 1.72
CA ALA A 91 -5.38 22.18 2.39
C ALA A 91 -4.89 23.35 1.52
N SER A 92 -3.74 23.20 0.86
CA SER A 92 -3.19 24.19 -0.07
C SER A 92 -4.07 24.37 -1.31
N TRP A 93 -4.63 23.28 -1.83
CA TRP A 93 -5.46 23.25 -3.04
C TRP A 93 -6.68 24.17 -2.95
N PHE A 94 -7.29 24.33 -1.76
CA PHE A 94 -8.42 25.25 -1.58
C PHE A 94 -8.08 26.71 -1.94
N ARG A 95 -6.80 27.10 -1.78
CA ARG A 95 -6.31 28.45 -2.12
C ARG A 95 -5.69 28.51 -3.52
N THR A 96 -4.90 27.51 -3.90
CA THR A 96 -4.10 27.55 -5.13
C THR A 96 -4.83 27.03 -6.36
N ARG A 97 -5.80 26.13 -6.16
CA ARG A 97 -6.49 25.37 -7.24
C ARG A 97 -5.51 24.79 -8.25
N ASP A 98 -4.35 24.31 -7.76
CA ASP A 98 -3.28 23.79 -8.60
C ASP A 98 -3.76 22.59 -9.43
N LYS A 99 -3.58 22.67 -10.75
CA LYS A 99 -4.07 21.67 -11.70
C LYS A 99 -3.32 20.34 -11.57
N MET A 100 -2.03 20.37 -11.25
CA MET A 100 -1.23 19.15 -11.07
C MET A 100 -1.71 18.37 -9.85
N THR A 101 -1.85 19.04 -8.70
CA THR A 101 -2.40 18.45 -7.46
C THR A 101 -3.82 17.92 -7.68
N THR A 102 -4.62 18.62 -8.48
CA THR A 102 -5.98 18.17 -8.86
C THR A 102 -5.91 16.86 -9.63
N LEU A 103 -5.09 16.78 -10.68
CA LEU A 103 -4.97 15.59 -11.53
C LEU A 103 -4.47 14.37 -10.75
N ILE A 104 -3.44 14.54 -9.90
CA ILE A 104 -2.90 13.43 -9.12
C ILE A 104 -3.92 12.98 -8.06
N SER A 105 -4.60 13.93 -7.40
CA SER A 105 -5.68 13.62 -6.44
C SER A 105 -6.84 12.88 -7.08
N LEU A 106 -7.20 13.19 -8.34
CA LEU A 106 -8.23 12.46 -9.07
C LEU A 106 -7.85 10.99 -9.28
N GLY A 107 -6.59 10.71 -9.60
CA GLY A 107 -6.10 9.33 -9.70
C GLY A 107 -6.16 8.58 -8.38
N LEU A 108 -5.76 9.23 -7.27
CA LEU A 108 -5.90 8.66 -5.92
C LEU A 108 -7.36 8.36 -5.57
N ILE A 109 -8.26 9.32 -5.81
CA ILE A 109 -9.69 9.18 -5.55
C ILE A 109 -10.29 8.06 -6.39
N ALA A 110 -10.00 8.03 -7.69
CA ALA A 110 -10.48 7.00 -8.60
C ALA A 110 -9.97 5.60 -8.22
N GLY A 111 -8.74 5.49 -7.71
CA GLY A 111 -8.16 4.22 -7.27
C GLY A 111 -8.61 3.77 -5.88
N TYR A 112 -8.92 4.70 -4.96
CA TYR A 112 -9.24 4.38 -3.55
C TYR A 112 -10.74 4.39 -3.24
N VAL A 113 -11.47 5.42 -3.66
CA VAL A 113 -12.87 5.62 -3.22
C VAL A 113 -13.82 4.49 -3.62
N PRO A 114 -13.69 3.82 -4.79
CA PRO A 114 -14.55 2.67 -5.11
C PRO A 114 -14.52 1.54 -4.07
N TRP A 115 -13.38 1.37 -3.36
CA TRP A 115 -13.27 0.36 -2.31
C TRP A 115 -14.14 0.66 -1.08
N LEU A 116 -14.47 1.93 -0.85
CA LEU A 116 -15.35 2.34 0.26
C LEU A 116 -16.79 1.86 0.07
N ALA A 117 -17.21 1.56 -1.17
CA ALA A 117 -18.50 0.93 -1.45
C ALA A 117 -18.47 -0.60 -1.22
N LEU A 118 -17.30 -1.18 -0.97
CA LEU A 118 -17.03 -2.61 -0.91
C LEU A 118 -16.47 -3.03 0.46
N THR A 119 -16.82 -2.30 1.54
CA THR A 119 -16.32 -2.58 2.90
C THR A 119 -16.88 -3.86 3.50
N ASN A 120 -18.04 -4.33 3.03
CA ASN A 120 -18.70 -5.54 3.54
C ASN A 120 -18.21 -6.84 2.89
N ARG A 121 -17.32 -6.76 1.88
CA ARG A 121 -16.77 -7.94 1.20
C ARG A 121 -15.37 -8.28 1.69
N THR A 122 -14.92 -9.48 1.36
CA THR A 122 -13.57 -9.93 1.69
C THR A 122 -12.55 -9.22 0.83
N VAL A 123 -11.86 -8.24 1.41
CA VAL A 123 -10.80 -7.48 0.76
C VAL A 123 -9.56 -7.40 1.64
N PHE A 124 -8.46 -7.01 1.01
CA PHE A 124 -7.11 -7.12 1.54
C PHE A 124 -6.34 -5.84 1.29
N GLU A 125 -5.35 -5.57 2.15
CA GLU A 125 -4.59 -4.32 2.07
C GLU A 125 -3.74 -4.26 0.80
N PHE A 126 -3.26 -5.39 0.26
CA PHE A 126 -2.45 -5.36 -0.96
C PHE A 126 -3.15 -4.73 -2.17
N TYR A 127 -4.49 -4.59 -2.16
CA TYR A 127 -5.22 -3.85 -3.19
C TYR A 127 -4.86 -2.36 -3.25
N VAL A 128 -4.15 -1.84 -2.25
CA VAL A 128 -3.60 -0.48 -2.30
C VAL A 128 -2.68 -0.23 -3.50
N ILE A 129 -2.11 -1.28 -4.11
CA ILE A 129 -1.33 -1.18 -5.34
C ILE A 129 -2.06 -0.42 -6.46
N ALA A 130 -3.40 -0.46 -6.47
CA ALA A 130 -4.23 0.26 -7.43
C ALA A 130 -4.10 1.79 -7.34
N PHE A 131 -3.74 2.32 -6.15
CA PHE A 131 -3.60 3.76 -5.94
C PHE A 131 -2.23 4.21 -5.41
N GLU A 132 -1.35 3.27 -5.07
CA GLU A 132 0.02 3.52 -4.61
C GLU A 132 0.82 4.49 -5.51
N PRO A 133 0.79 4.39 -6.85
CA PRO A 133 1.53 5.34 -7.70
C PRO A 133 1.10 6.80 -7.49
N TRP A 134 -0.19 7.04 -7.27
CA TRP A 134 -0.73 8.39 -7.04
C TRP A 134 -0.33 8.94 -5.68
N LEU A 135 -0.28 8.07 -4.67
CA LEU A 135 0.21 8.41 -3.33
C LEU A 135 1.70 8.83 -3.38
N ILE A 136 2.54 8.09 -4.12
CA ILE A 136 3.95 8.46 -4.34
C ILE A 136 4.07 9.79 -5.10
N LEU A 137 3.27 9.99 -6.15
CA LEU A 137 3.27 11.25 -6.89
C LEU A 137 2.85 12.44 -6.02
N LEU A 138 1.89 12.27 -5.10
CA LEU A 138 1.50 13.31 -4.14
C LEU A 138 2.62 13.62 -3.15
N LEU A 139 3.33 12.60 -2.65
CA LEU A 139 4.52 12.82 -1.82
C LEU A 139 5.57 13.65 -2.56
N VAL A 140 5.92 13.25 -3.79
CA VAL A 140 6.92 13.96 -4.61
C VAL A 140 6.46 15.39 -4.92
N ALA A 141 5.18 15.59 -5.25
CA ALA A 141 4.61 16.92 -5.46
C ALA A 141 4.69 17.78 -4.20
N GLY A 142 4.42 17.20 -3.03
CA GLY A 142 4.53 17.85 -1.72
C GLY A 142 5.97 18.28 -1.41
N LEU A 143 6.93 17.37 -1.55
CA LEU A 143 8.35 17.65 -1.36
C LEU A 143 8.86 18.72 -2.33
N ARG A 144 8.45 18.65 -3.60
CA ARG A 144 8.77 19.67 -4.61
C ARG A 144 8.18 21.03 -4.25
N SER A 145 6.92 21.07 -3.82
CA SER A 145 6.26 22.30 -3.40
C SER A 145 6.96 22.91 -2.18
N TRP A 146 7.32 22.11 -1.19
CA TRP A 146 8.08 22.56 -0.03
C TRP A 146 9.44 23.14 -0.43
N PHE A 147 10.19 22.41 -1.27
CA PHE A 147 11.47 22.90 -1.79
C PHE A 147 11.33 24.20 -2.58
N ARG A 148 10.24 24.39 -3.33
CA ARG A 148 10.02 25.63 -4.11
C ARG A 148 9.62 26.83 -3.26
N ASN A 149 8.93 26.63 -2.14
CA ASN A 149 8.37 27.72 -1.33
C ASN A 149 9.14 28.00 -0.02
N THR A 150 10.17 27.22 0.30
CA THR A 150 11.06 27.50 1.44
C THR A 150 12.00 28.69 1.16
N GLU A 151 12.31 29.45 2.20
CA GLU A 151 13.38 30.46 2.18
C GLU A 151 14.78 29.81 2.16
N SER A 152 14.96 28.71 2.90
CA SER A 152 16.25 28.04 3.03
C SER A 152 16.34 26.80 2.14
N LYS A 153 16.65 27.01 0.85
CA LYS A 153 16.77 25.93 -0.15
C LYS A 153 17.76 24.84 0.26
N ARG A 154 18.91 25.24 0.79
CA ARG A 154 19.97 24.30 1.21
C ARG A 154 19.51 23.40 2.35
N LEU A 155 18.86 23.97 3.37
CA LEU A 155 18.34 23.19 4.49
C LEU A 155 17.27 22.20 4.02
N THR A 156 16.29 22.67 3.24
CA THR A 156 15.22 21.79 2.73
C THR A 156 15.77 20.70 1.80
N ALA A 157 16.75 21.00 0.95
CA ALA A 157 17.42 19.97 0.13
C ALA A 157 18.10 18.91 1.01
N ASN A 158 18.82 19.32 2.06
CA ASN A 158 19.46 18.40 3.00
C ASN A 158 18.42 17.54 3.74
N LEU A 159 17.29 18.11 4.15
CA LEU A 159 16.21 17.37 4.82
C LEU A 159 15.55 16.36 3.88
N ILE A 160 15.28 16.75 2.63
CA ILE A 160 14.74 15.83 1.61
C ILE A 160 15.76 14.72 1.33
N GLY A 161 17.05 15.04 1.18
CA GLY A 161 18.11 14.05 1.00
C GLY A 161 18.22 13.09 2.18
N GLY A 162 18.17 13.60 3.42
CA GLY A 162 18.15 12.79 4.63
C GLY A 162 16.92 11.87 4.69
N PHE A 163 15.74 12.37 4.31
CA PHE A 163 14.53 11.55 4.20
C PHE A 163 14.70 10.41 3.19
N VAL A 164 15.28 10.67 2.00
CA VAL A 164 15.56 9.62 1.01
C VAL A 164 16.53 8.58 1.55
N ILE A 165 17.57 8.99 2.27
CA ILE A 165 18.52 8.05 2.91
C ILE A 165 17.79 7.17 3.95
N LEU A 166 16.91 7.75 4.77
CA LEU A 166 16.11 7.00 5.74
C LEU A 166 15.16 6.02 5.06
N VAL A 167 14.53 6.42 3.95
CA VAL A 167 13.69 5.54 3.13
C VAL A 167 14.49 4.35 2.61
N LEU A 168 15.70 4.57 2.08
CA LEU A 168 16.58 3.49 1.62
C LEU A 168 17.01 2.56 2.76
N ALA A 169 17.35 3.12 3.93
CA ALA A 169 17.69 2.34 5.11
C ALA A 169 16.50 1.50 5.61
N ALA A 170 15.30 2.08 5.64
CA ALA A 170 14.07 1.35 5.95
C ALA A 170 13.80 0.24 4.92
N SER A 171 13.98 0.51 3.63
CA SER A 171 13.85 -0.52 2.59
C SER A 171 14.83 -1.67 2.79
N ALA A 172 16.09 -1.40 3.13
CA ALA A 172 17.06 -2.44 3.45
C ALA A 172 16.66 -3.24 4.71
N PHE A 173 16.09 -2.56 5.71
CA PHE A 173 15.59 -3.20 6.93
C PHE A 173 14.40 -4.13 6.63
N PHE A 174 13.39 -3.68 5.86
CA PHE A 174 12.20 -4.45 5.51
C PHE A 174 12.43 -5.48 4.38
N TYR A 175 13.52 -5.37 3.62
CA TYR A 175 13.82 -6.25 2.48
C TYR A 175 13.58 -7.74 2.75
N PRO A 176 14.02 -8.35 3.89
CA PRO A 176 13.81 -9.77 4.12
C PRO A 176 12.35 -10.23 4.09
N VAL A 177 11.42 -9.40 4.57
CA VAL A 177 9.97 -9.73 4.60
C VAL A 177 9.26 -9.38 3.28
N TRP A 178 9.93 -8.68 2.36
CA TRP A 178 9.42 -8.45 1.01
C TRP A 178 9.77 -9.59 0.06
N VAL A 179 10.91 -10.25 0.27
CA VAL A 179 11.41 -11.30 -0.61
C VAL A 179 11.35 -12.71 -0.03
N GLY A 180 10.91 -12.87 1.23
CA GLY A 180 10.86 -14.20 1.87
C GLY A 180 12.24 -14.75 2.24
N HIS A 181 13.18 -13.90 2.65
CA HIS A 181 14.46 -14.37 3.18
C HIS A 181 14.28 -14.99 4.56
N TRP A 182 15.04 -16.06 4.82
CA TRP A 182 15.10 -16.71 6.13
C TRP A 182 15.83 -15.85 7.16
N ILE A 183 15.11 -15.45 8.20
CA ILE A 183 15.61 -14.68 9.34
C ILE A 183 15.11 -15.33 10.64
N SER A 184 15.77 -15.07 11.77
CA SER A 184 15.23 -15.51 13.06
C SER A 184 13.88 -14.83 13.35
N TYR A 185 13.03 -15.50 14.14
CA TYR A 185 11.71 -15.00 14.53
C TYR A 185 11.79 -13.62 15.18
N GLU A 186 12.81 -13.39 16.02
CA GLU A 186 13.05 -12.08 16.64
C GLU A 186 13.30 -10.99 15.60
N HIS A 187 14.14 -11.26 14.60
CA HIS A 187 14.38 -10.32 13.51
C HIS A 187 13.10 -10.05 12.71
N TRP A 188 12.30 -11.07 12.43
CA TRP A 188 10.99 -10.88 11.81
C TRP A 188 10.10 -9.97 12.67
N GLN A 189 10.04 -10.20 13.98
CA GLN A 189 9.24 -9.42 14.92
C GLN A 189 9.68 -7.95 15.00
N TRP A 190 10.97 -7.64 14.90
CA TRP A 190 11.46 -6.24 14.85
C TRP A 190 10.88 -5.43 13.68
N ARG A 191 10.46 -6.11 12.62
CA ARG A 191 9.82 -5.47 11.45
C ARG A 191 8.32 -5.26 11.65
N MET A 192 7.72 -5.89 12.66
CA MET A 192 6.31 -5.71 13.01
C MET A 192 6.15 -4.51 13.95
N TRP A 193 6.25 -3.31 13.38
CA TRP A 193 6.20 -2.05 14.13
C TRP A 193 4.84 -1.80 14.78
N LEU A 194 3.76 -2.32 14.18
CA LEU A 194 2.42 -2.29 14.77
C LEU A 194 2.02 -3.70 15.21
N PRO A 195 1.35 -3.86 16.37
CA PRO A 195 0.85 -5.16 16.81
C PRO A 195 -0.08 -5.85 15.80
N SER A 196 -0.77 -5.05 14.98
CA SER A 196 -1.71 -5.53 13.95
C SER A 196 -1.05 -6.01 12.66
N TRP A 197 0.28 -5.99 12.57
CA TRP A 197 1.04 -6.55 11.44
C TRP A 197 1.34 -8.05 11.60
N ILE A 198 0.91 -8.65 12.71
CA ILE A 198 1.03 -10.07 13.05
C ILE A 198 -0.28 -10.79 12.72
#